data_AF-A0A0C3L4N6-F1
#
_entry.id   AF-A0A0C3L4N6-F1
#
_cell.length_a   1.000
_cell.length_b   1.000
_cell.length_c   1.000
_cell.angle_alpha   90.00
_cell.angle_beta   90.00
_cell.angle_gamma   90.00
#
_symmetry.space_group_name_H-M   'P 1'
#
loop_
_entity.id
_entity.type
_entity.pdbx_description
1 polymer ?
#
loop_
_entity_poly.entity_id
_entity_poly.type
_entity_poly.pdbx_seq_one_letter_code
_entity_poly.pdbx_strand_id
1 'polypeptide(L)'
;MFSILGRSIFSSALPTPLLSTKLSQATTTIVPAAGYATAASKGRKRPALSPAQLKDEALKKLLYPRLIGKPRINPVGLHRREVNRALRRVVRSAEAHETIERAWQLHKRQLRESRETELQRKYESMKNAMDKLKELDTRLYNLAAAKVDPRGILPDDAEEVKHLRGPAQKFHTARVQGLFPREMWMPTDTPKKDGWNYNWTPPPSTASSAGDSS
;
A
#
# COMPACT_ATOMS: atom_id res chain seq x y z
N MET A 1 -0.23 -48.22 24.24
CA MET A 1 1.12 -48.49 23.69
C MET A 1 1.60 -47.22 23.00
N PHE A 2 2.56 -46.55 23.62
CA PHE A 2 3.25 -45.39 23.07
C PHE A 2 4.17 -45.84 21.94
N SER A 3 4.15 -45.15 20.80
CA SER A 3 5.37 -44.97 20.02
C SER A 3 5.29 -43.69 19.19
N ILE A 4 6.04 -42.71 19.68
CA ILE A 4 6.46 -41.47 19.03
C ILE A 4 7.69 -41.83 18.21
N LEU A 5 7.76 -41.45 16.92
CA LEU A 5 8.96 -41.32 16.07
C LEU A 5 8.45 -40.90 14.67
N GLY A 6 8.95 -39.90 13.96
CA GLY A 6 9.97 -38.91 14.20
C GLY A 6 9.78 -37.86 13.11
N ARG A 7 9.67 -36.58 13.49
CA ARG A 7 9.59 -35.47 12.55
C ARG A 7 10.98 -35.22 11.97
N SER A 8 11.09 -35.41 10.67
CA SER A 8 12.21 -34.97 9.84
C SER A 8 12.55 -33.50 10.12
N ILE A 9 13.77 -33.27 10.57
CA ILE A 9 14.37 -31.98 10.82
C ILE A 9 14.74 -31.40 9.44
N PHE A 10 13.90 -30.54 8.88
CA PHE A 10 14.30 -29.72 7.75
C PHE A 10 15.24 -28.63 8.23
N SER A 11 16.53 -28.90 8.05
CA SER A 11 17.63 -27.94 8.12
C SER A 11 17.49 -26.96 6.96
N SER A 12 17.11 -25.71 7.25
CA SER A 12 17.23 -24.59 6.31
C SER A 12 18.35 -23.67 6.76
N ALA A 13 19.56 -23.98 6.31
CA ALA A 13 20.69 -23.06 6.35
C ALA A 13 20.34 -21.82 5.50
N LEU A 14 20.29 -20.64 6.12
CA LEU A 14 20.20 -19.38 5.40
C LEU A 14 21.61 -18.91 5.01
N PRO A 15 21.85 -18.55 3.74
CA PRO A 15 23.14 -18.06 3.28
C PRO A 15 23.38 -16.61 3.74
N THR A 16 24.52 -16.37 4.39
CA THR A 16 25.04 -15.04 4.70
C THR A 16 25.62 -14.39 3.44
N PRO A 17 25.18 -13.20 3.01
CA PRO A 17 25.90 -12.44 1.99
C PRO A 17 27.11 -11.72 2.61
N LEU A 18 28.31 -12.17 2.24
CA LEU A 18 29.57 -11.45 2.40
C LEU A 18 29.57 -10.24 1.46
N LEU A 19 29.34 -9.04 1.99
CA LEU A 19 29.53 -7.80 1.24
C LEU A 19 31.01 -7.39 1.30
N SER A 20 31.73 -7.81 0.25
CA SER A 20 33.03 -7.29 -0.17
C SER A 20 32.89 -5.83 -0.61
N THR A 21 33.40 -4.89 0.19
CA THR A 21 33.55 -3.49 -0.22
C THR A 21 34.78 -3.33 -1.11
N LYS A 22 34.58 -3.22 -2.43
CA LYS A 22 35.62 -2.68 -3.31
C LYS A 22 35.78 -1.19 -3.01
N LEU A 23 36.94 -0.80 -2.49
CA LEU A 23 37.36 0.61 -2.48
C LEU A 23 37.49 1.09 -3.92
N SER A 24 36.56 1.91 -4.37
CA SER A 24 36.75 2.78 -5.53
C SER A 24 37.42 4.07 -5.03
N GLN A 25 38.66 4.28 -5.47
CA GLN A 25 39.38 5.54 -5.29
C GLN A 25 38.71 6.57 -6.20
N ALA A 26 37.96 7.50 -5.60
CA ALA A 26 37.52 8.72 -6.28
C ALA A 26 38.55 9.81 -6.02
N THR A 27 39.12 10.31 -7.11
CA THR A 27 40.05 11.43 -7.20
C THR A 27 39.43 12.69 -6.61
N THR A 28 40.15 13.28 -5.67
CA THR A 28 39.85 14.58 -5.05
C THR A 28 40.02 15.69 -6.08
N THR A 29 38.91 16.21 -6.62
CA THR A 29 38.91 17.54 -7.23
C THR A 29 38.77 18.57 -6.12
N ILE A 30 39.89 19.18 -5.75
CA ILE A 30 39.99 20.27 -4.77
C ILE A 30 39.28 21.48 -5.36
N VAL A 31 38.08 21.79 -4.88
CA VAL A 31 37.46 23.11 -5.07
C VAL A 31 38.03 24.02 -3.98
N PRO A 32 38.60 25.19 -4.31
CA PRO A 32 39.13 26.10 -3.32
C PRO A 32 38.02 26.55 -2.38
N ALA A 33 38.22 26.29 -1.09
CA ALA A 33 37.43 26.87 -0.02
C ALA A 33 37.60 28.39 -0.07
N ALA A 34 36.56 29.09 -0.54
CA ALA A 34 36.38 30.49 -0.21
C ALA A 34 36.12 30.56 1.30
N GLY A 35 37.20 30.67 2.07
CA GLY A 35 37.17 30.89 3.49
C GLY A 35 36.64 32.28 3.78
N TYR A 36 35.35 32.38 4.11
CA TYR A 36 34.89 33.49 4.95
C TYR A 36 35.22 33.13 6.39
N ALA A 37 36.34 33.67 6.85
CA ALA A 37 36.64 33.80 8.26
C ALA A 37 35.44 34.47 8.96
N THR A 38 34.81 33.76 9.89
CA THR A 38 33.94 34.39 10.87
C THR A 38 34.66 34.35 12.20
N ALA A 39 35.27 35.48 12.54
CA ALA A 39 35.76 35.73 13.88
C ALA A 39 34.63 35.50 14.88
N ALA A 40 34.95 34.82 15.99
CA ALA A 40 34.03 34.56 17.09
C ALA A 40 33.60 35.89 17.74
N SER A 41 32.54 36.50 17.22
CA SER A 41 31.88 37.64 17.82
C SER A 41 31.11 37.18 19.05
N LYS A 42 31.71 37.36 20.22
CA LYS A 42 30.96 37.43 21.49
C LYS A 42 29.93 38.55 21.36
N GLY A 43 28.64 38.20 21.38
CA GLY A 43 27.55 39.16 21.61
C GLY A 43 26.65 39.56 20.42
N ARG A 44 26.66 38.87 19.26
CA ARG A 44 25.69 39.19 18.19
C ARG A 44 24.34 38.47 18.39
N LYS A 45 23.27 39.26 18.58
CA LYS A 45 21.88 38.80 18.43
C LYS A 45 21.75 38.11 17.07
N ARG A 46 21.24 36.87 17.05
CA ARG A 46 21.00 36.12 15.80
C ARG A 46 20.19 37.01 14.85
N PRO A 47 20.57 37.14 13.55
CA PRO A 47 19.78 37.89 12.60
C PRO A 47 18.35 37.32 12.56
N ALA A 48 17.35 38.21 12.50
CA ALA A 48 15.95 37.80 12.44
C ALA A 48 15.77 36.83 11.26
N LEU A 49 15.40 35.58 11.56
CA LEU A 49 15.22 34.56 10.54
C LEU A 49 14.09 34.97 9.60
N SER A 50 14.32 34.84 8.30
CA SER A 50 13.27 34.98 7.29
C SER A 50 12.11 34.01 7.57
N PRO A 51 10.85 34.36 7.25
CA PRO A 51 9.70 33.48 7.49
C PRO A 51 9.85 32.08 6.85
N ALA A 52 10.55 31.96 5.72
CA ALA A 52 10.89 30.65 5.14
C ALA A 52 11.86 29.86 6.04
N GLN A 53 12.86 30.54 6.60
CA GLN A 53 13.82 29.94 7.52
C GLN A 53 13.18 29.57 8.86
N LEU A 54 12.13 30.27 9.30
CA LEU A 54 11.35 29.91 10.49
C LEU A 54 10.54 28.62 10.28
N LYS A 55 9.93 28.43 9.09
CA LYS A 55 9.26 27.18 8.72
C LYS A 55 10.26 26.03 8.63
N ASP A 56 11.41 26.26 8.02
CA ASP A 56 12.49 25.27 7.96
C ASP A 56 13.03 24.92 9.35
N GLU A 57 13.19 25.91 10.24
CA GLU A 57 13.57 25.65 11.62
C GLU A 57 12.48 24.90 12.40
N ALA A 58 11.21 25.20 12.18
CA ALA A 58 10.09 24.48 12.79
C ALA A 58 10.04 23.04 12.30
N LEU A 59 10.17 22.81 11.00
CA LEU A 59 10.24 21.49 10.38
C LEU A 59 11.49 20.72 10.84
N LYS A 60 12.64 21.37 10.94
CA LYS A 60 13.86 20.79 11.54
C LYS A 60 13.66 20.43 13.00
N LYS A 61 12.97 21.26 13.79
CA LYS A 61 12.65 20.94 15.21
C LYS A 61 11.67 19.78 15.33
N LEU A 62 10.72 19.64 14.40
CA LEU A 62 9.76 18.52 14.36
C LEU A 62 10.42 17.20 13.95
N LEU A 63 11.22 17.22 12.88
CA LEU A 63 11.94 16.04 12.38
C LEU A 63 13.12 15.64 13.28
N TYR A 64 13.77 16.62 13.90
CA TYR A 64 14.92 16.46 14.80
C TYR A 64 14.61 17.12 16.16
N PRO A 65 13.84 16.43 17.03
CA PRO A 65 13.50 16.97 18.35
C PRO A 65 14.77 17.34 19.13
N ARG A 66 14.79 18.57 19.66
CA ARG A 66 15.90 19.09 20.47
C ARG A 66 15.94 18.37 21.81
N LEU A 67 16.75 17.32 21.91
CA LEU A 67 17.08 16.72 23.19
C LEU A 67 18.13 17.61 23.87
N ILE A 68 17.71 18.31 24.92
CA ILE A 68 18.58 19.17 25.74
C ILE A 68 19.74 18.31 26.26
N GLY A 69 20.97 18.69 25.93
CA GLY A 69 22.19 18.11 26.49
C GLY A 69 22.82 16.92 25.75
N LYS A 70 22.37 16.52 24.54
CA LYS A 70 23.05 15.44 23.77
C LYS A 70 23.22 15.76 22.28
N PRO A 71 24.41 15.54 21.70
CA PRO A 71 24.63 15.78 20.29
C PRO A 71 23.93 14.70 19.45
N ARG A 72 23.23 15.15 18.41
CA ARG A 72 22.90 14.43 17.17
C ARG A 72 22.28 13.03 17.36
N ILE A 73 21.01 12.96 17.76
CA ILE A 73 20.19 11.76 17.51
C ILE A 73 19.53 11.96 16.15
N ASN A 74 20.10 11.37 15.10
CA ASN A 74 19.44 11.29 13.80
C ASN A 74 18.11 10.52 13.97
N PRO A 75 17.05 10.87 13.22
CA PRO A 75 15.77 10.17 13.26
C PRO A 75 15.92 8.71 12.79
N VAL A 76 17.00 8.40 12.09
CA VAL A 76 17.39 7.06 11.68
C VAL A 76 18.64 6.67 12.46
N GLY A 77 18.54 5.61 13.26
CA GLY A 77 19.69 4.81 13.71
C GLY A 77 20.26 5.05 15.11
N LEU A 78 19.78 6.01 15.92
CA LEU A 78 20.29 6.22 17.28
C LEU A 78 19.25 5.90 18.37
N HIS A 79 19.69 5.08 19.32
CA HIS A 79 18.94 4.59 20.48
C HIS A 79 18.27 5.74 21.27
N ARG A 80 16.93 5.85 21.17
CA ARG A 80 16.13 6.86 21.88
C ARG A 80 15.82 6.38 23.31
N ARG A 81 16.47 6.97 24.32
CA ARG A 81 16.26 6.62 25.74
C ARG A 81 14.81 6.81 26.21
N GLU A 82 14.12 7.83 25.70
CA GLU A 82 12.72 8.10 26.04
C GLU A 82 11.78 6.99 25.57
N VAL A 83 12.05 6.41 24.39
CA VAL A 83 11.28 5.26 23.88
C VAL A 83 11.46 4.07 24.81
N ASN A 84 12.69 3.77 25.25
CA ASN A 84 12.91 2.68 26.21
C ASN A 84 12.26 2.94 27.57
N ARG A 85 12.27 4.20 28.03
CA ARG A 85 11.57 4.59 29.26
C ARG A 85 10.06 4.42 29.14
N ALA A 86 9.48 4.75 27.99
CA ALA A 86 8.07 4.53 27.69
C ALA A 86 7.74 3.03 27.55
N LEU A 87 8.56 2.26 26.83
CA LEU A 87 8.41 0.81 26.69
C LEU A 87 8.44 0.11 28.04
N ARG A 88 9.35 0.49 28.95
CA ARG A 88 9.40 -0.06 30.33
C ARG A 88 8.14 0.24 31.15
N ARG A 89 7.37 1.29 30.83
CA ARG A 89 6.09 1.59 31.50
C ARG A 89 4.93 0.78 30.94
N VAL A 90 4.91 0.55 29.62
CA VAL A 90 3.81 -0.14 28.93
C VAL A 90 3.97 -1.65 28.98
N VAL A 91 5.20 -2.14 28.78
CA VAL A 91 5.53 -3.56 28.80
C VAL A 91 5.77 -3.99 30.23
N ARG A 92 4.78 -4.67 30.81
CA ARG A 92 4.83 -5.16 32.21
C ARG A 92 5.93 -6.20 32.43
N SER A 93 6.13 -7.11 31.47
CA SER A 93 7.23 -8.08 31.43
C SER A 93 7.62 -8.43 30.00
N ALA A 94 8.89 -8.84 29.80
CA ALA A 94 9.37 -9.29 28.50
C ALA A 94 8.62 -10.54 28.01
N GLU A 95 8.36 -11.49 28.92
CA GLU A 95 7.63 -12.73 28.64
C GLU A 95 6.20 -12.47 28.15
N ALA A 96 5.49 -11.51 28.76
CA ALA A 96 4.13 -11.15 28.33
C ALA A 96 4.15 -10.55 26.91
N HIS A 97 5.13 -9.69 26.61
CA HIS A 97 5.31 -9.14 25.28
C HIS A 97 5.57 -10.23 24.23
N GLU A 98 6.50 -11.16 24.50
CA GLU A 98 6.80 -12.28 23.60
C GLU A 98 5.60 -13.21 23.39
N THR A 99 4.81 -13.42 24.44
CA THR A 99 3.61 -14.27 24.35
C THR A 99 2.53 -13.60 23.50
N ILE A 100 2.28 -12.31 23.71
CA ILE A 100 1.34 -11.53 22.88
C ILE A 100 1.80 -11.53 21.43
N GLU A 101 3.08 -11.30 21.16
CA GLU A 101 3.60 -11.26 19.79
C GLU A 101 3.50 -12.63 19.11
N ARG A 102 3.86 -13.72 19.79
CA ARG A 102 3.69 -15.09 19.27
C ARG A 102 2.22 -15.40 18.98
N ALA A 103 1.32 -15.06 19.90
CA ALA A 103 -0.12 -15.25 19.72
C ALA A 103 -0.65 -14.44 18.52
N TRP A 104 -0.20 -13.20 18.36
CA TRP A 104 -0.58 -12.34 17.24
C TRP A 104 -0.05 -12.87 15.90
N GLN A 105 1.20 -13.35 15.85
CA GLN A 105 1.76 -13.98 14.66
C GLN A 105 1.01 -15.26 14.28
N LEU A 106 0.66 -16.09 15.26
CA LEU A 106 -0.17 -17.27 15.06
C LEU A 106 -1.54 -16.90 14.50
N HIS A 107 -2.20 -15.89 15.07
CA HIS A 107 -3.49 -15.41 14.58
C HIS A 107 -3.41 -14.86 13.14
N LYS A 108 -2.38 -14.07 12.82
CA LYS A 108 -2.13 -13.59 11.45
C LYS A 108 -1.93 -14.75 10.46
N ARG A 109 -1.25 -15.83 10.88
CA ARG A 109 -1.09 -17.04 10.07
C ARG A 109 -2.44 -17.70 9.80
N GLN A 110 -3.25 -17.90 10.85
CA GLN A 110 -4.59 -18.48 10.73
C GLN A 110 -5.52 -17.64 9.82
N LEU A 111 -5.46 -16.30 9.92
CA LEU A 111 -6.22 -15.42 9.02
C LEU A 111 -5.79 -15.59 7.55
N ARG A 112 -4.49 -15.77 7.29
CA ARG A 112 -4.00 -16.00 5.94
C ARG A 112 -4.49 -17.35 5.41
N GLU A 113 -4.32 -18.42 6.20
CA GLU A 113 -4.79 -19.77 5.86
C GLU A 113 -6.31 -19.77 5.60
N SER A 114 -7.11 -19.11 6.44
CA SER A 114 -8.56 -18.97 6.24
C SER A 114 -8.89 -18.31 4.90
N ARG A 115 -8.24 -17.18 4.58
CA ARG A 115 -8.46 -16.48 3.30
C ARG A 115 -8.03 -17.31 2.11
N GLU A 116 -6.91 -18.03 2.20
CA GLU A 116 -6.42 -18.92 1.16
C GLU A 116 -7.38 -20.09 0.92
N THR A 117 -7.91 -20.71 1.97
CA THR A 117 -8.91 -21.79 1.83
C THR A 117 -10.21 -21.29 1.21
N GLU A 118 -10.67 -20.09 1.56
CA GLU A 118 -11.86 -19.48 0.93
C GLU A 118 -11.61 -19.14 -0.55
N LEU A 119 -10.44 -18.58 -0.88
CA LEU A 119 -10.05 -18.31 -2.27
C LEU A 119 -9.98 -19.60 -3.09
N GLN A 120 -9.40 -20.66 -2.51
CA GLN A 120 -9.33 -21.97 -3.14
C GLN A 120 -10.72 -22.54 -3.42
N ARG A 121 -11.65 -22.49 -2.45
CA ARG A 121 -13.03 -22.93 -2.64
C ARG A 121 -13.74 -22.17 -3.76
N LYS A 122 -13.58 -20.85 -3.81
CA LYS A 122 -14.17 -20.00 -4.87
C LYS A 122 -13.58 -20.37 -6.24
N TYR A 123 -12.28 -20.59 -6.31
CA TYR A 123 -11.59 -21.00 -7.52
C TYR A 123 -12.07 -22.37 -8.01
N GLU A 124 -12.15 -23.36 -7.13
CA GLU A 124 -12.66 -24.71 -7.46
C GLU A 124 -14.10 -24.66 -7.96
N SER A 125 -14.97 -23.89 -7.28
CA SER A 125 -16.35 -23.68 -7.73
C SER A 125 -16.41 -23.05 -9.12
N MET A 126 -15.58 -22.04 -9.40
CA MET A 126 -15.52 -21.37 -10.70
C MET A 126 -15.01 -22.30 -11.80
N LYS A 127 -13.95 -23.06 -11.50
CA LYS A 127 -13.38 -24.04 -12.42
C LYS A 127 -14.41 -25.10 -12.79
N ASN A 128 -15.08 -25.70 -11.81
CA ASN A 128 -16.11 -26.70 -12.03
C ASN A 128 -17.26 -26.14 -12.89
N ALA A 129 -17.62 -24.87 -12.71
CA ALA A 129 -18.65 -24.22 -13.54
C ALA A 129 -18.17 -24.02 -15.00
N MET A 130 -16.91 -23.61 -15.21
CA MET A 130 -16.33 -23.46 -16.54
C MET A 130 -16.16 -24.79 -17.27
N ASP A 131 -15.76 -25.85 -16.56
CA ASP A 131 -15.65 -27.21 -17.11
C ASP A 131 -17.03 -27.68 -17.62
N LYS A 132 -18.09 -27.49 -16.83
CA LYS A 132 -19.48 -27.77 -17.25
C LYS A 132 -19.92 -26.91 -18.45
N LEU A 133 -19.59 -25.62 -18.46
CA LEU A 133 -19.95 -24.74 -19.58
C LEU A 133 -19.29 -25.21 -20.87
N LYS A 134 -18.04 -25.66 -20.80
CA LYS A 134 -17.29 -26.19 -21.94
C LYS A 134 -17.92 -27.46 -22.53
N GLU A 135 -18.43 -28.34 -21.67
CA GLU A 135 -19.15 -29.56 -22.08
C GLU A 135 -20.46 -29.24 -22.79
N LEU A 136 -21.18 -28.19 -22.34
CA LEU A 136 -22.49 -27.82 -22.88
C LEU A 136 -22.40 -26.94 -24.14
N ASP A 137 -21.62 -25.85 -24.10
CA ASP A 137 -21.49 -24.90 -25.20
C ASP A 137 -20.07 -24.30 -25.27
N THR A 138 -19.33 -24.72 -26.29
CA THR A 138 -17.98 -24.24 -26.55
C THR A 138 -17.94 -22.75 -26.95
N ARG A 139 -18.98 -22.22 -27.61
CA ARG A 139 -19.04 -20.81 -28.02
C ARG A 139 -19.11 -19.91 -26.79
N LEU A 140 -20.02 -20.20 -25.86
CA LEU A 140 -20.16 -19.44 -24.60
C LEU A 140 -18.93 -19.55 -23.72
N TYR A 141 -18.32 -20.74 -23.65
CA TYR A 141 -17.05 -20.94 -22.95
C TYR A 141 -15.95 -20.01 -23.51
N ASN A 142 -15.79 -19.92 -24.82
CA ASN A 142 -14.78 -19.07 -25.44
C ASN A 142 -15.01 -17.58 -25.14
N LEU A 143 -16.27 -17.13 -25.12
CA LEU A 143 -16.61 -15.75 -24.74
C LEU A 143 -16.32 -15.47 -23.26
N ALA A 144 -16.65 -16.40 -22.36
CA ALA A 144 -16.42 -16.23 -20.93
C ALA A 144 -14.93 -16.32 -20.54
N ALA A 145 -14.16 -17.16 -21.25
CA ALA A 145 -12.72 -17.31 -21.07
C ALA A 145 -11.90 -16.18 -21.73
N ALA A 146 -12.56 -15.30 -22.50
CA ALA A 146 -11.90 -14.17 -23.13
C ALA A 146 -11.29 -13.24 -22.07
N LYS A 147 -9.98 -13.04 -22.13
CA LYS A 147 -9.28 -12.13 -21.23
C LYS A 147 -9.55 -10.70 -21.67
N VAL A 148 -10.17 -9.91 -20.80
CA VAL A 148 -10.31 -8.47 -21.01
C VAL A 148 -9.06 -7.78 -20.50
N ASP A 149 -8.38 -7.04 -21.38
CA ASP A 149 -7.25 -6.21 -20.98
C ASP A 149 -7.76 -4.97 -20.24
N PRO A 150 -7.49 -4.81 -18.92
CA PRO A 150 -8.10 -3.74 -18.11
C PRO A 150 -7.55 -2.34 -18.43
N ARG A 151 -6.52 -2.25 -19.28
CA ARG A 151 -5.89 -0.99 -19.72
C ARG A 151 -6.39 -0.55 -21.09
N GLY A 152 -6.93 -1.48 -21.88
CA GLY A 152 -7.48 -1.19 -23.19
C GLY A 152 -8.93 -0.74 -23.03
N ILE A 153 -9.31 0.32 -23.74
CA ILE A 153 -10.72 0.58 -24.01
C ILE A 153 -11.07 -0.36 -25.17
N LEU A 154 -12.12 -1.17 -24.98
CA LEU A 154 -12.60 -2.04 -26.05
C LEU A 154 -12.97 -1.16 -27.25
N PRO A 155 -12.70 -1.56 -28.50
CA PRO A 155 -13.01 -0.74 -29.68
C PRO A 155 -14.47 -0.27 -29.69
N ASP A 156 -15.41 -1.16 -29.34
CA ASP A 156 -16.84 -0.87 -29.26
C ASP A 156 -17.14 0.24 -28.23
N ASP A 157 -16.58 0.12 -27.02
CA ASP A 157 -16.70 1.15 -25.97
C ASP A 157 -16.07 2.49 -26.41
N ALA A 158 -14.99 2.44 -27.20
CA ALA A 158 -14.32 3.64 -27.70
C ALA A 158 -15.16 4.37 -28.76
N GLU A 159 -15.98 3.67 -29.53
CA GLU A 159 -16.94 4.27 -30.46
C GLU A 159 -18.06 4.98 -29.70
N GLU A 160 -18.65 4.32 -28.70
CA GLU A 160 -19.70 4.91 -27.86
C GLU A 160 -19.22 6.20 -27.18
N VAL A 161 -18.01 6.17 -26.60
CA VAL A 161 -17.42 7.32 -25.88
C VAL A 161 -17.19 8.54 -26.79
N LYS A 162 -17.02 8.36 -28.11
CA LYS A 162 -16.88 9.48 -29.06
C LYS A 162 -18.18 10.24 -29.25
N HIS A 163 -19.32 9.53 -29.21
CA HIS A 163 -20.65 10.11 -29.40
C HIS A 163 -21.21 10.72 -28.11
N LEU A 164 -20.75 10.26 -26.96
CA LEU A 164 -21.16 10.76 -25.66
C LEU A 164 -20.41 12.04 -25.27
N ARG A 165 -21.14 13.02 -24.72
CA ARG A 165 -20.57 14.26 -24.16
C ARG A 165 -20.99 14.45 -22.71
N GLY A 166 -20.17 15.18 -21.95
CA GLY A 166 -20.51 15.61 -20.60
C GLY A 166 -20.52 14.46 -19.57
N PRO A 167 -21.52 14.41 -18.66
CA PRO A 167 -21.58 13.42 -17.58
C PRO A 167 -21.59 11.96 -18.06
N ALA A 168 -22.24 11.66 -19.19
CA ALA A 168 -22.30 10.31 -19.75
C ALA A 168 -20.90 9.80 -20.18
N GLN A 169 -20.09 10.68 -20.78
CA GLN A 169 -18.71 10.34 -21.17
C GLN A 169 -17.84 10.04 -19.94
N LYS A 170 -18.03 10.78 -18.85
CA LYS A 170 -17.34 10.54 -17.57
C LYS A 170 -17.76 9.22 -16.93
N PHE A 171 -18.99 8.78 -17.16
CA PHE A 171 -19.49 7.51 -16.63
C PHE A 171 -18.91 6.31 -17.38
N HIS A 172 -18.94 6.31 -18.72
CA HIS A 172 -18.34 5.24 -19.52
C HIS A 172 -16.83 5.10 -19.24
N THR A 173 -16.11 6.22 -19.14
CA THR A 173 -14.68 6.20 -18.76
C THR A 173 -14.43 5.76 -17.32
N ALA A 174 -15.42 5.83 -16.42
CA ALA A 174 -15.28 5.36 -15.04
C ALA A 174 -15.53 3.86 -14.85
N ARG A 175 -16.12 3.17 -15.84
CA ARG A 175 -16.48 1.74 -15.81
C ARG A 175 -15.75 0.96 -16.89
N VAL A 176 -14.43 1.08 -16.93
CA VAL A 176 -13.59 0.29 -17.84
C VAL A 176 -13.70 -1.19 -17.46
N GLN A 177 -14.02 -2.04 -18.45
CA GLN A 177 -14.15 -3.49 -18.26
C GLN A 177 -12.85 -4.10 -17.72
N GLY A 178 -12.96 -5.05 -16.80
CA GLY A 178 -11.81 -5.67 -16.14
C GLY A 178 -11.17 -4.84 -15.01
N LEU A 179 -11.63 -3.60 -14.79
CA LEU A 179 -11.27 -2.80 -13.62
C LEU A 179 -12.48 -2.65 -12.69
N PHE A 180 -12.21 -2.45 -11.40
CA PHE A 180 -13.28 -2.17 -10.45
C PHE A 180 -13.91 -0.80 -10.70
N PRO A 181 -15.25 -0.68 -10.68
CA PRO A 181 -15.93 0.60 -10.80
C PRO A 181 -15.49 1.58 -9.72
N ARG A 182 -15.32 2.85 -10.08
CA ARG A 182 -14.89 3.91 -9.12
C ARG A 182 -15.93 4.21 -8.04
N GLU A 183 -17.19 3.83 -8.27
CA GLU A 183 -18.28 3.93 -7.30
C GLU A 183 -18.15 2.91 -6.15
N MET A 184 -17.36 1.84 -6.34
CA MET A 184 -17.08 0.87 -5.29
C MET A 184 -16.07 1.45 -4.30
N TRP A 185 -16.57 1.97 -3.19
CA TRP A 185 -15.74 2.60 -2.16
C TRP A 185 -15.15 1.60 -1.17
N MET A 186 -14.02 1.98 -0.58
CA MET A 186 -13.44 1.25 0.55
C MET A 186 -14.32 1.44 1.79
N PRO A 187 -14.51 0.39 2.61
CA PRO A 187 -15.22 0.51 3.87
C PRO A 187 -14.61 1.59 4.77
N THR A 188 -15.47 2.46 5.33
CA THR A 188 -15.09 3.50 6.30
C THR A 188 -15.50 3.07 7.72
N ASP A 189 -14.85 3.62 8.74
CA ASP A 189 -15.14 3.29 10.15
C ASP A 189 -16.57 3.70 10.54
N THR A 190 -16.98 4.92 10.17
CA THR A 190 -18.37 5.38 10.30
C THR A 190 -19.05 5.45 8.93
N PRO A 191 -20.35 5.06 8.84
CA PRO A 191 -21.09 5.16 7.59
C PRO A 191 -21.37 6.63 7.23
N LYS A 192 -21.65 6.89 5.95
CA LYS A 192 -22.08 8.23 5.52
C LYS A 192 -23.47 8.56 6.05
N LYS A 193 -23.70 9.85 6.33
CA LYS A 193 -25.00 10.36 6.79
C LYS A 193 -26.14 10.00 5.84
N ASP A 194 -25.88 10.10 4.54
CA ASP A 194 -26.89 9.84 3.49
C ASP A 194 -27.10 8.33 3.23
N GLY A 195 -26.32 7.45 3.87
CA GLY A 195 -26.46 6.00 3.77
C GLY A 195 -26.24 5.46 2.35
N TRP A 196 -27.20 4.65 1.88
CA TRP A 196 -27.22 4.05 0.54
C TRP A 196 -28.07 4.88 -0.43
N ASN A 197 -27.58 5.11 -1.65
CA ASN A 197 -28.32 5.86 -2.66
C ASN A 197 -29.32 4.97 -3.39
N TYR A 198 -30.59 5.04 -3.01
CA TYR A 198 -31.69 4.31 -3.67
C TYR A 198 -32.13 4.94 -5.00
N ASN A 199 -31.79 6.21 -5.25
CA ASN A 199 -32.20 6.94 -6.46
C ASN A 199 -31.13 6.86 -7.56
N TRP A 200 -30.33 5.80 -7.58
CA TRP A 200 -29.29 5.61 -8.58
C TRP A 200 -29.90 5.27 -9.94
N THR A 201 -29.55 6.04 -10.97
CA THR A 201 -29.99 5.81 -12.36
C THR A 201 -28.78 5.59 -13.28
N PRO A 202 -28.79 4.58 -14.17
CA PRO A 202 -27.77 4.45 -15.20
C PRO A 202 -27.83 5.64 -16.16
N PRO A 203 -26.71 6.06 -16.77
CA PRO A 203 -26.78 7.05 -17.84
C PRO A 203 -27.57 6.48 -19.03
N PRO A 204 -28.20 7.34 -19.83
CA PRO A 204 -28.91 6.91 -21.03
C PRO A 204 -27.91 6.22 -21.98
N SER A 205 -28.08 4.92 -22.17
CA SER A 205 -27.37 4.19 -23.22
C SER A 205 -27.96 4.60 -24.57
N THR A 206 -27.12 4.76 -25.59
CA THR A 206 -27.58 5.07 -26.95
C THR A 206 -28.41 3.94 -27.57
N ALA A 207 -28.40 2.74 -26.98
CA ALA A 207 -29.15 1.58 -27.45
C ALA A 207 -30.66 1.60 -27.08
N SER A 208 -31.05 2.35 -26.03
CA SER A 208 -32.44 2.36 -25.54
C SER A 208 -33.37 3.35 -26.24
N SER A 209 -32.86 4.21 -27.13
CA SER A 209 -33.69 5.19 -27.87
C SER A 209 -34.27 4.66 -29.19
N ALA A 210 -34.08 3.38 -29.51
CA ALA A 210 -34.54 2.77 -30.76
C ALA A 210 -35.83 1.92 -30.62
N GLY A 211 -36.41 1.81 -29.42
CA GLY A 211 -37.51 0.88 -29.13
C GLY A 211 -38.90 1.48 -28.84
N ASP A 212 -39.00 2.76 -28.47
CA ASP A 212 -40.28 3.38 -28.07
C ASP A 212 -40.85 4.27 -29.19
N SER A 213 -41.26 3.64 -30.29
CA SER A 213 -42.18 4.22 -31.26
C SER A 213 -43.02 3.11 -31.87
N SER A 214 -44.08 2.72 -31.18
CA SER A 214 -45.17 1.86 -31.69
C SER A 214 -46.46 2.24 -30.99
#